data_AF-A0A1B0GH27-F1
#
_entry.id   AF-A0A1B0GH27-F1
#
_cell.length_a   1.000
_cell.length_b   1.000
_cell.length_c   1.000
_cell.angle_alpha   90.00
_cell.angle_beta   90.00
_cell.angle_gamma   90.00
#
_symmetry.space_group_name_H-M   'P 1'
#
loop_
_entity.id
_entity.type
_entity.pdbx_description
1 polymer ?
#
loop_
_entity_poly.entity_id
_entity_poly.type
_entity_poly.pdbx_seq_one_letter_code
_entity_poly.pdbx_strand_id
1 'polypeptide(L)'
;MIFSCIRGVAESEAPKPKYCQNNSPCGWGIYTPFTRQVDYFMKNTCVCEEHKQCVRTDDDLSVSAYVYRCRDLGQRKKVDNS
;
A
#
# COMPACT_ATOMS: atom_id res chain seq x y z
N MET A 1 38.77 -19.88 35.02
CA MET A 1 38.45 -19.48 33.63
C MET A 1 36.97 -19.13 33.59
N ILE A 2 36.63 -17.86 33.42
CA ILE A 2 35.22 -17.41 33.42
C ILE A 2 34.89 -17.07 31.97
N PHE A 3 34.23 -18.00 31.26
CA PHE A 3 33.74 -17.76 29.92
C PHE A 3 32.48 -16.90 30.00
N SER A 4 32.64 -15.59 29.83
CA SER A 4 31.52 -14.68 29.61
C SER A 4 30.97 -14.87 28.20
N CYS A 5 29.83 -15.54 28.06
CA CYS A 5 29.08 -15.54 26.80
C CYS A 5 28.45 -14.16 26.59
N ILE A 6 29.11 -13.31 25.80
CA ILE A 6 28.51 -12.09 25.29
C ILE A 6 27.44 -12.51 24.26
N ARG A 7 26.17 -12.29 24.59
CA ARG A 7 25.05 -12.40 23.64
C ARG A 7 25.22 -11.32 22.57
N GLY A 8 25.61 -11.72 21.37
CA GLY A 8 25.54 -10.87 20.18
C GLY A 8 24.08 -10.59 19.84
N VAL A 9 23.68 -9.32 19.90
CA VAL A 9 22.42 -8.86 19.33
C VAL A 9 22.63 -8.82 17.82
N ALA A 10 22.00 -9.75 17.10
CA ALA A 10 21.87 -9.64 15.65
C ALA A 10 20.95 -8.45 15.38
N GLU A 11 21.54 -7.31 15.05
CA GLU A 11 20.81 -6.17 14.49
C GLU A 11 20.31 -6.59 13.11
N SER A 12 19.09 -7.11 13.08
CA SER A 12 18.37 -7.38 11.84
C SER A 12 18.05 -6.03 11.21
N GLU A 13 18.86 -5.60 10.24
CA GLU A 13 18.52 -4.49 9.36
C GLU A 13 17.12 -4.76 8.79
N ALA A 14 16.11 -4.07 9.31
CA ALA A 14 14.76 -4.16 8.79
C ALA A 14 14.83 -3.79 7.30
N PRO A 15 14.24 -4.59 6.40
CA PRO A 15 14.29 -4.29 4.98
C PRO A 15 13.73 -2.89 4.76
N LYS A 16 14.56 -2.01 4.18
CA LYS A 16 14.16 -0.62 3.92
C LYS A 16 12.83 -0.61 3.16
N PRO A 17 11.84 0.17 3.59
CA PRO A 17 10.55 0.23 2.92
C PRO A 17 10.75 0.67 1.48
N LYS A 18 10.33 -0.16 0.52
CA LYS A 18 10.33 0.22 -0.90
C LYS A 18 9.15 1.15 -1.15
N TYR A 19 9.41 2.41 -1.45
CA TYR A 19 8.34 3.36 -1.72
C TYR A 19 7.67 3.10 -3.08
N CYS A 20 6.34 3.22 -3.14
CA CYS A 20 5.59 3.10 -4.38
C CYS A 20 5.88 4.31 -5.30
N GLN A 21 6.14 4.05 -6.58
CA GLN A 21 6.20 5.08 -7.61
C GLN A 21 4.80 5.70 -7.83
N ASN A 22 4.72 6.95 -8.30
CA ASN A 22 3.44 7.66 -8.50
C ASN A 22 2.42 6.87 -9.35
N ASN A 23 2.88 6.15 -10.37
CA ASN A 23 2.01 5.35 -11.24
C ASN A 23 1.91 3.87 -10.83
N SER A 24 2.52 3.47 -9.71
CA SER A 24 2.39 2.12 -9.19
C SER A 24 1.23 2.04 -8.19
N PRO A 25 0.31 1.07 -8.33
CA PRO A 25 -0.72 0.85 -7.33
C PRO A 25 -0.09 0.30 -6.03
N CYS A 26 -0.51 0.86 -4.91
CA CYS A 26 -0.16 0.39 -3.58
C CYS A 26 -1.02 -0.80 -3.15
N GLY A 27 -2.20 -0.97 -3.76
CA GLY A 27 -3.04 -2.13 -3.55
C GLY A 27 -4.23 -2.23 -4.49
N TRP A 28 -4.92 -3.35 -4.39
CA TRP A 28 -6.08 -3.69 -5.19
C TRP A 28 -7.19 -4.25 -4.29
N GLY A 29 -8.40 -3.74 -4.40
CA GLY A 29 -9.59 -4.30 -3.77
C GLY A 29 -10.38 -5.10 -4.79
N ILE A 30 -10.17 -6.42 -4.84
CA ILE A 30 -10.87 -7.29 -5.78
C ILE A 30 -12.32 -7.44 -5.30
N TYR A 31 -13.28 -7.26 -6.21
CA TYR A 31 -14.69 -7.33 -5.89
C TYR A 31 -15.43 -8.30 -6.82
N THR A 32 -16.53 -8.85 -6.31
CA THR A 32 -17.42 -9.67 -7.13
C THR A 32 -18.10 -8.78 -8.18
N PRO A 33 -18.08 -9.17 -9.48
CA PRO A 33 -18.78 -8.45 -10.52
C PRO A 33 -20.26 -8.20 -10.16
N PHE A 34 -20.82 -7.08 -10.61
CA PHE A 34 -22.21 -6.63 -10.34
C PHE A 34 -22.51 -6.15 -8.92
N THR A 35 -22.13 -6.91 -7.87
CA THR A 35 -22.39 -6.50 -6.48
C THR A 35 -21.42 -5.45 -5.99
N ARG A 36 -20.21 -5.37 -6.60
CA ARG A 36 -19.10 -4.51 -6.16
C ARG A 36 -18.73 -4.72 -4.69
N GLN A 37 -19.07 -5.88 -4.15
CA GLN A 37 -18.69 -6.28 -2.81
C GLN A 37 -17.24 -6.71 -2.84
N VAL A 38 -16.39 -6.05 -2.05
CA VAL A 38 -14.95 -6.38 -1.97
C VAL A 38 -14.79 -7.73 -1.30
N ASP A 39 -14.21 -8.68 -2.04
CA ASP A 39 -13.94 -10.02 -1.56
C ASP A 39 -12.64 -10.05 -0.77
N TYR A 40 -11.58 -9.48 -1.34
CA TYR A 40 -10.28 -9.40 -0.67
C TYR A 40 -9.44 -8.23 -1.16
N PHE A 41 -8.50 -7.82 -0.30
CA PHE A 41 -7.56 -6.74 -0.57
C PHE A 41 -6.15 -7.28 -0.77
N MET A 42 -5.58 -7.01 -1.94
CA MET A 42 -4.23 -7.39 -2.31
C MET A 42 -3.29 -6.19 -2.15
N LYS A 43 -2.40 -6.24 -1.16
CA LYS A 43 -1.34 -5.23 -0.97
C LYS A 43 -0.18 -5.51 -1.90
N ASN A 44 0.39 -4.44 -2.47
CA ASN A 44 1.63 -4.56 -3.22
C ASN A 44 2.84 -4.55 -2.27
N THR A 45 4.02 -4.92 -2.79
CA THR A 45 5.28 -4.97 -2.02
C THR A 45 5.86 -3.60 -1.66
N CYS A 46 5.28 -2.53 -2.20
CA CYS A 46 5.69 -1.16 -1.94
C CYS A 46 4.77 -0.49 -0.91
N VAL A 47 5.29 0.53 -0.22
CA VAL A 47 4.56 1.33 0.76
C VAL A 47 4.50 2.80 0.35
N CYS A 48 3.47 3.52 0.79
CA CYS A 48 3.42 4.96 0.63
C CYS A 48 4.36 5.65 1.62
N GLU A 49 4.91 6.80 1.26
CA GLU A 49 5.63 7.69 2.18
C GLU A 49 4.73 8.15 3.34
N GLU A 50 5.31 8.58 4.46
CA GLU A 50 4.55 8.96 5.68
C GLU A 50 3.49 10.06 5.44
N HIS A 51 3.70 10.93 4.45
CA HIS A 51 2.75 12.00 4.09
C HIS A 51 1.69 11.56 3.06
N LYS A 52 1.77 10.33 2.56
CA LYS A 52 0.88 9.77 1.54
C LYS A 52 0.05 8.62 2.10
N GLN A 53 -1.21 8.54 1.68
CA GLN A 53 -2.09 7.43 1.97
C GLN A 53 -2.47 6.65 0.72
N CYS A 54 -2.57 5.33 0.89
CA CYS A 54 -3.07 4.43 -0.13
C CYS A 54 -4.59 4.57 -0.21
N VAL A 55 -5.08 5.34 -1.19
CA VAL A 55 -6.51 5.63 -1.35
C VAL A 55 -7.01 5.08 -2.68
N ARG A 56 -8.30 4.74 -2.74
CA ARG A 56 -8.94 4.30 -3.98
C ARG A 56 -8.95 5.46 -4.98
N THR A 57 -8.29 5.28 -6.13
CA THR A 57 -8.23 6.28 -7.19
C THR A 57 -9.03 5.89 -8.42
N ASP A 58 -9.00 4.61 -8.79
CA ASP A 58 -9.59 4.12 -10.03
C ASP A 58 -10.36 2.81 -9.80
N ASP A 59 -11.18 2.44 -10.79
CA ASP A 59 -11.93 1.19 -10.83
C ASP A 59 -11.65 0.50 -12.16
N ASP A 60 -10.97 -0.65 -12.10
CA ASP A 60 -10.68 -1.48 -13.26
C ASP A 60 -11.78 -2.52 -13.42
N LEU A 61 -12.76 -2.18 -14.25
CA LEU A 61 -13.93 -3.02 -14.54
C LEU A 61 -13.55 -4.31 -15.28
N SER A 62 -12.41 -4.34 -15.99
CA SER A 62 -12.00 -5.51 -16.78
C SER A 62 -11.64 -6.70 -15.90
N VAL A 63 -11.13 -6.41 -14.69
CA VAL A 63 -10.76 -7.40 -13.67
C VAL A 63 -11.62 -7.32 -12.42
N SER A 64 -12.65 -6.46 -12.41
CA SER A 64 -13.52 -6.20 -11.26
C SER A 64 -12.71 -5.86 -9.99
N ALA A 65 -11.86 -4.83 -10.09
CA ALA A 65 -10.97 -4.44 -9.00
C ALA A 65 -10.87 -2.93 -8.80
N TYR A 66 -10.93 -2.50 -7.54
CA TYR A 66 -10.59 -1.13 -7.16
C TYR A 66 -9.08 -0.95 -7.09
N VAL A 67 -8.58 0.08 -7.78
CA VAL A 67 -7.16 0.44 -7.79
C VAL A 67 -6.89 1.44 -6.68
N TYR A 68 -5.90 1.14 -5.84
CA TYR A 68 -5.44 2.04 -4.78
C TYR A 68 -4.06 2.58 -5.13
N ARG A 69 -3.89 3.89 -5.04
CA ARG A 69 -2.63 4.59 -5.29
C ARG A 69 -2.29 5.53 -4.13
N CYS A 70 -1.01 5.80 -3.95
CA CYS A 70 -0.55 6.75 -2.96
C CYS A 70 -0.95 8.18 -3.35
N ARG A 71 -1.66 8.87 -2.47
CA ARG A 71 -2.01 10.29 -2.60
C ARG A 71 -1.64 11.02 -1.33
N ASP A 72 -1.25 12.28 -1.45
CA ASP A 72 -0.93 13.10 -0.28
C ASP A 72 -2.16 13.28 0.62
N LEU A 73 -1.94 13.18 1.93
CA LEU A 73 -2.95 13.36 2.97
C LEU A 73 -3.71 14.71 2.89
N GLY A 74 -3.13 15.70 2.20
CA GLY A 74 -3.71 17.02 1.98
C GLY A 74 -4.72 17.11 0.82
N GLN A 75 -4.90 16.07 0.01
CA GLN A 75 -5.79 16.12 -1.16
C GLN A 75 -7.17 15.52 -0.87
N ARG A 76 -7.85 16.05 0.15
CA ARG A 76 -9.32 15.94 0.24
C ARG A 76 -9.92 16.85 -0.86
N LYS A 77 -10.02 16.29 -2.07
CA LYS A 77 -10.86 16.67 -3.23
C LYS A 77 -11.16 18.17 -3.48
N LYS A 78 -10.90 18.59 -4.72
CA LYS A 78 -11.93 19.21 -5.56
C LYS A 78 -12.04 18.41 -6.86
N VAL A 79 -12.86 17.36 -6.85
CA VAL A 79 -13.47 16.85 -8.09
C VAL A 79 -14.74 17.68 -8.24
N ASP A 80 -14.58 18.89 -8.75
CA ASP A 80 -15.68 19.76 -9.15
C ASP A 80 -15.78 19.72 -10.68
N ASN A 81 -16.74 18.93 -11.15
CA ASN A 81 -17.50 18.97 -12.40
C ASN A 81 -17.05 19.95 -13.53
N SER A 82 -16.69 19.40 -14.70
CA SER A 82 -16.78 20.07 -16.01
C SER A 82 -17.58 19.21 -16.98
#